data_AF-A0AAN9P5C3-F1
#
_entry.id   AF-A0AAN9P5C3-F1
#
_cell.length_a   1.000
_cell.length_b   1.000
_cell.length_c   1.000
_cell.angle_alpha   90.00
_cell.angle_beta   90.00
_cell.angle_gamma   90.00
#
_symmetry.space_group_name_H-M   'P 1'
#
loop_
_entity.id
_entity.type
_entity.pdbx_description
1 polymer ?
#
loop_
_entity_poly.entity_id
_entity_poly.type
_entity_poly.pdbx_seq_one_letter_code
_entity_poly.pdbx_strand_id
1 'polypeptide(L)'
;MNEPITYHSQGLYVIIENREIENPTLGYLTRKDTEVKNKTPAPIQITAEQILHEARERQEAEIRPPKQKITDPTELNEYRLCKRKDFEDLIRHVRWNIGIWIKYTQWEES
;
A
#
# COMPACT_ATOMS: atom_id res chain seq x y z
N MET A 1 -20.06 4.10 -67.91
CA MET A 1 -21.08 5.00 -68.48
C MET A 1 -21.97 5.39 -67.30
N ASN A 2 -21.72 6.49 -66.58
CA ASN A 2 -22.10 7.88 -66.95
C ASN A 2 -23.60 7.91 -67.27
N GLU A 3 -24.53 8.57 -66.55
CA GLU A 3 -24.51 9.76 -65.67
C GLU A 3 -25.87 9.85 -64.87
N PRO A 4 -26.46 11.00 -64.48
CA PRO A 4 -26.08 12.06 -63.50
C PRO A 4 -27.24 12.46 -62.53
N ILE A 5 -27.04 13.60 -61.84
CA ILE A 5 -27.99 14.66 -61.39
C ILE A 5 -29.04 14.33 -60.29
N THR A 6 -29.39 15.17 -59.31
CA THR A 6 -29.00 16.52 -58.83
C THR A 6 -29.74 16.77 -57.51
N TYR A 7 -29.20 17.68 -56.69
CA TYR A 7 -29.84 18.27 -55.50
C TYR A 7 -31.24 18.86 -55.78
N HIS A 8 -32.18 18.67 -54.83
CA HIS A 8 -33.20 19.67 -54.55
C HIS A 8 -33.46 19.79 -53.03
N SER A 9 -33.31 21.02 -52.56
CA SER A 9 -33.52 21.52 -51.21
C SER A 9 -34.97 21.32 -50.73
N GLN A 10 -35.16 21.29 -49.41
CA GLN A 10 -36.09 22.15 -48.64
C GLN A 10 -36.63 21.41 -47.40
N GLY A 11 -36.60 22.07 -46.25
CA GLY A 11 -37.68 21.93 -45.27
C GLY A 11 -37.38 21.16 -43.99
N LEU A 12 -37.00 21.91 -42.97
CA LEU A 12 -37.05 21.62 -41.54
C LEU A 12 -38.34 20.89 -41.10
N TYR A 13 -38.20 19.84 -40.28
CA TYR A 13 -39.10 19.59 -39.15
C TYR A 13 -38.29 19.07 -37.95
N VAL A 14 -38.27 19.89 -36.90
CA VAL A 14 -37.73 19.60 -35.57
C VAL A 14 -38.78 18.84 -34.78
N ILE A 15 -38.41 17.69 -34.19
CA ILE A 15 -39.10 17.17 -32.99
C ILE A 15 -38.03 16.67 -32.01
N ILE A 16 -37.98 17.38 -30.88
CA ILE A 16 -37.19 17.14 -29.68
C ILE A 16 -37.95 16.12 -28.82
N GLU A 17 -37.28 15.06 -28.37
CA GLU A 17 -37.46 14.48 -27.02
C GLU A 17 -36.44 13.34 -26.80
N ASN A 18 -35.30 13.64 -26.18
CA ASN A 18 -34.43 12.62 -25.58
C ASN A 18 -34.38 12.88 -24.06
N ARG A 19 -34.92 11.91 -23.32
CA ARG A 19 -34.95 11.84 -21.86
C ARG A 19 -33.53 11.69 -21.27
N GLU A 20 -33.32 12.46 -20.21
CA GLU A 20 -32.65 12.10 -18.95
C GLU A 20 -31.16 11.70 -18.96
N ILE A 21 -30.32 12.74 -18.92
CA ILE A 21 -29.26 13.01 -17.92
C ILE A 21 -28.37 11.81 -17.52
N GLU A 22 -27.31 11.59 -18.28
CA GLU A 22 -26.05 11.09 -17.69
C GLU A 22 -25.53 12.16 -16.71
N ASN A 23 -25.40 11.82 -15.44
CA ASN A 23 -24.88 12.72 -14.41
C ASN A 23 -23.37 12.94 -14.66
N PRO A 24 -22.91 14.13 -15.10
CA PRO A 24 -21.52 14.32 -15.52
C PRO A 24 -20.56 14.59 -14.34
N THR A 25 -20.99 14.32 -13.12
CA THR A 25 -20.32 14.73 -11.88
C THR A 25 -19.48 13.63 -11.21
N LEU A 26 -19.11 12.56 -11.93
CA LEU A 26 -18.32 11.46 -11.34
C LEU A 26 -16.87 11.34 -11.85
N GLY A 27 -16.48 12.02 -12.93
CA GLY A 27 -15.29 11.58 -13.69
C GLY A 27 -14.06 12.48 -13.70
N TYR A 28 -14.18 13.77 -13.41
CA TYR A 28 -13.09 14.71 -13.66
C TYR A 28 -12.87 15.64 -12.46
N LEU A 29 -11.94 15.21 -11.61
CA LEU A 29 -10.93 16.05 -10.97
C LEU A 29 -11.36 17.52 -10.83
N THR A 30 -12.18 17.81 -9.81
CA THR A 30 -12.00 19.09 -9.16
C THR A 30 -10.54 19.08 -8.72
N ARG A 31 -9.69 19.85 -9.41
CA ARG A 31 -8.51 20.39 -8.76
C ARG A 31 -9.10 20.95 -7.47
N LYS A 32 -8.82 20.32 -6.32
CA LYS A 32 -9.11 20.96 -5.05
C LYS A 32 -8.42 22.30 -5.20
N ASP A 33 -9.20 23.36 -5.43
CA ASP A 33 -8.69 24.71 -5.40
C ASP A 33 -7.81 24.75 -4.17
N THR A 34 -6.55 25.11 -4.35
CA THR A 34 -5.59 25.11 -3.24
C THR A 34 -6.14 26.05 -2.19
N GLU A 35 -6.83 25.46 -1.21
CA GLU A 35 -7.48 26.21 -0.15
C GLU A 35 -6.36 27.01 0.51
N VAL A 36 -6.57 28.33 0.59
CA VAL A 36 -5.55 29.23 1.13
C VAL A 36 -5.39 28.86 2.60
N LYS A 37 -4.37 28.09 2.91
CA LYS A 37 -4.03 27.72 4.30
C LYS A 37 -3.51 28.95 5.02
N ASN A 38 -4.01 29.17 6.22
CA ASN A 38 -3.50 30.22 7.08
C ASN A 38 -2.01 29.94 7.41
N LYS A 39 -1.14 30.93 7.22
CA LYS A 39 0.31 30.88 7.49
C LYS A 39 0.71 31.66 8.74
N THR A 40 -0.24 32.11 9.55
CA THR A 40 0.07 32.70 10.86
C THR A 40 0.82 31.69 11.73
N PRO A 41 1.77 32.14 12.57
CA PRO A 41 2.49 31.23 13.47
C PRO A 41 1.50 30.47 14.35
N ALA A 42 1.75 29.17 14.55
CA ALA A 42 0.94 28.37 15.44
C ALA A 42 1.09 28.90 16.88
N PRO A 43 -0.02 29.06 17.62
CA PRO A 43 0.03 29.55 19.00
C PRO A 43 0.76 28.59 19.95
N ILE A 44 0.79 27.29 19.60
CA ILE A 44 1.54 26.25 20.31
C ILE A 44 2.45 25.57 19.29
N GLN A 45 3.72 25.43 19.64
CA GLN A 45 4.71 24.72 18.85
C GLN A 45 4.78 23.27 19.29
N ILE A 46 4.89 22.35 18.33
CA ILE A 46 5.06 20.93 18.63
C ILE A 46 6.51 20.70 19.08
N THR A 47 6.70 20.16 20.28
CA THR A 47 8.04 19.87 20.82
C THR A 47 8.51 18.46 20.46
N ALA A 48 9.82 18.21 20.57
CA ALA A 48 10.37 16.87 20.38
C ALA A 48 9.78 15.86 21.38
N GLU A 49 9.60 16.25 22.63
CA GLU A 49 8.99 15.41 23.67
C GLU A 49 7.56 15.00 23.31
N GLN A 50 6.77 15.94 22.79
CA GLN A 50 5.39 15.66 22.39
C GLN A 50 5.32 14.62 21.27
N ILE A 51 6.18 14.75 20.25
CA ILE A 51 6.28 13.76 19.17
C ILE A 51 6.69 12.39 19.71
N LEU A 52 7.70 12.34 20.60
CA LEU A 52 8.19 11.08 21.16
C LEU A 52 7.15 10.40 22.06
N HIS A 53 6.39 11.18 22.84
CA HIS A 53 5.30 10.66 23.69
C HIS A 53 4.13 10.14 22.84
N GLU A 54 3.67 10.94 21.88
CA GLU A 54 2.57 10.58 20.99
C GLU A 54 2.92 9.37 20.12
N ALA A 55 4.17 9.29 19.64
CA ALA A 55 4.66 8.13 18.90
C ALA A 55 4.66 6.86 19.76
N ARG A 56 5.03 6.96 21.04
CA ARG A 56 5.02 5.84 21.98
C ARG A 56 3.60 5.41 22.34
N GLU A 57 2.70 6.36 22.59
CA GLU A 57 1.29 6.08 22.92
C GLU A 57 0.52 5.49 21.75
N ARG A 58 0.81 5.93 20.53
CA ARG A 58 0.22 5.40 19.29
C ARG A 58 0.99 4.24 18.70
N GLN A 59 2.02 3.74 19.37
CA GLN A 59 2.77 2.59 18.88
C GLN A 59 1.84 1.38 18.89
N GLU A 60 1.40 0.97 17.70
CA GLU A 60 0.63 -0.25 17.51
C GLU A 60 1.39 -1.44 18.11
N ALA A 61 0.64 -2.41 18.64
CA ALA A 61 1.25 -3.63 19.16
C ALA A 61 2.10 -4.29 18.06
N GLU A 62 3.28 -4.77 18.45
CA GLU A 62 4.13 -5.55 17.54
C GLU A 62 3.33 -6.75 17.03
N ILE A 63 3.13 -6.82 15.71
CA ILE A 63 2.43 -7.93 15.07
C ILE A 63 3.31 -9.17 15.19
N ARG A 64 3.01 -10.00 16.19
CA ARG A 64 3.69 -11.28 16.38
C ARG A 64 3.11 -12.31 15.43
N PRO A 65 3.95 -13.08 14.71
CA PRO A 65 3.45 -14.19 13.90
C PRO A 65 2.72 -15.21 14.80
N PRO A 66 1.69 -15.90 14.28
CA PRO A 66 0.93 -16.88 15.05
C PRO A 66 1.86 -17.99 15.55
N LYS A 67 1.57 -18.52 16.75
CA LYS A 67 2.28 -19.67 17.30
C LYS A 67 1.95 -20.91 16.46
N GLN A 68 2.81 -21.25 15.52
CA GLN A 68 2.71 -22.49 14.74
C GLN A 68 3.07 -23.68 15.64
N LYS A 69 2.20 -24.69 15.68
CA LYS A 69 2.48 -25.97 16.34
C LYS A 69 2.85 -26.98 15.26
N ILE A 70 4.04 -27.54 15.35
CA ILE A 70 4.52 -28.57 14.42
C ILE A 70 3.94 -29.91 14.88
N THR A 71 3.25 -30.62 14.00
CA THR A 71 2.57 -31.88 14.36
C THR A 71 3.17 -33.12 13.70
N ASP A 72 3.77 -32.97 12.52
CA ASP A 72 4.32 -34.08 11.74
C ASP A 72 5.85 -34.00 11.63
N PRO A 73 6.59 -35.13 11.60
CA PRO A 73 8.04 -35.14 11.38
C PRO A 73 8.48 -34.48 10.05
N THR A 74 7.66 -34.50 9.00
CA THR A 74 7.97 -33.85 7.73
C THR A 74 7.99 -32.33 7.89
N GLU A 75 6.95 -31.79 8.53
CA GLU A 75 6.84 -30.37 8.87
C GLU A 75 8.00 -29.92 9.78
N LEU A 76 8.42 -30.77 10.73
CA LEU A 76 9.57 -30.49 11.59
C LEU A 76 10.87 -30.35 10.80
N ASN A 77 11.09 -31.22 9.82
CA ASN A 77 12.29 -31.18 8.98
C ASN A 77 12.30 -29.95 8.06
N GLU A 78 11.16 -29.60 7.48
CA GLU A 78 11.01 -28.37 6.70
C GLU A 78 11.27 -27.13 7.55
N TYR A 79 10.70 -27.07 8.75
CA TYR A 79 10.95 -26.00 9.71
C TYR A 79 12.45 -25.87 10.03
N ARG A 80 13.12 -26.99 10.35
CA ARG A 80 14.56 -27.01 10.64
C ARG A 80 15.38 -26.54 9.44
N LEU A 81 15.03 -26.97 8.23
CA LEU A 81 15.73 -26.56 7.01
C LEU A 81 15.61 -25.06 6.76
N CYS A 82 14.39 -24.52 6.86
CA CYS A 82 14.15 -23.08 6.72
C CYS A 82 14.90 -22.28 7.80
N LYS A 83 14.85 -22.72 9.06
CA LYS A 83 15.57 -22.06 10.15
C LYS A 83 17.07 -22.08 9.99
N ARG A 84 17.65 -23.19 9.56
CA ARG A 84 19.08 -23.29 9.27
C ARG A 84 19.48 -22.29 8.18
N LYS A 85 18.69 -22.21 7.10
CA LYS A 85 18.90 -21.24 6.04
C LYS A 85 18.89 -19.80 6.57
N ASP A 86 17.90 -19.42 7.39
CA ASP A 86 17.83 -18.07 7.98
C ASP A 86 19.12 -17.71 8.75
N PHE A 87 19.65 -18.64 9.54
CA PHE A 87 20.91 -18.45 10.28
C PHE A 87 22.11 -18.35 9.34
N GLU A 88 22.23 -19.24 8.36
CA GLU A 88 23.32 -19.22 7.38
C GLU A 88 23.33 -17.95 6.53
N ASP A 89 22.16 -17.46 6.12
CA ASP A 89 21.97 -16.20 5.43
C ASP A 89 22.44 -15.01 6.30
N LEU A 90 22.07 -15.01 7.58
CA LEU A 90 22.49 -13.97 8.52
C LEU A 90 24.01 -14.00 8.78
N ILE A 91 24.60 -15.18 8.90
CA ILE A 91 26.05 -15.39 9.02
C ILE A 91 26.79 -14.95 7.75
N ARG A 92 26.21 -15.21 6.57
CA ARG A 92 26.77 -14.73 5.29
C ARG A 92 26.80 -13.21 5.24
N HIS A 93 25.73 -12.56 5.71
CA HIS A 93 25.62 -11.10 5.70
C HIS A 93 26.49 -10.43 6.77
N VAL A 94 26.54 -10.98 7.98
CA VAL A 94 27.22 -10.38 9.15
C VAL A 94 28.24 -11.35 9.75
N ARG A 95 29.24 -11.74 8.95
CA ARG A 95 30.22 -12.78 9.29
C ARG A 95 30.91 -12.57 10.64
N TRP A 96 31.23 -11.33 10.98
CA TRP A 96 32.02 -10.96 12.17
C TRP A 96 31.23 -11.00 13.47
N ASN A 97 29.90 -11.10 13.42
CA ASN A 97 29.07 -11.10 14.62
C ASN A 97 29.00 -12.51 15.22
N ILE A 98 29.88 -12.76 16.20
CA ILE A 98 29.98 -14.04 16.92
C ILE A 98 28.67 -14.42 17.63
N GLY A 99 27.85 -13.43 18.01
CA GLY A 99 26.59 -13.66 18.71
C GLY A 99 25.58 -14.41 17.85
N ILE A 100 25.65 -14.29 16.53
CA ILE A 100 24.80 -15.08 15.61
C ILE A 100 25.21 -16.55 15.66
N TRP A 101 26.52 -16.83 15.63
CA TRP A 101 27.05 -18.19 15.72
C TRP A 101 26.64 -18.88 17.03
N ILE A 102 26.73 -18.17 18.16
CA ILE A 102 26.31 -18.70 19.48
C ILE A 102 24.81 -19.03 19.49
N LYS A 103 23.96 -18.15 18.93
CA LYS A 103 22.52 -18.42 18.83
C LYS A 103 22.22 -19.61 17.92
N TYR A 104 22.98 -19.75 16.84
CA TYR A 104 22.81 -20.86 15.91
C TYR A 104 23.21 -22.20 16.55
N THR A 105 24.34 -22.26 17.25
CA THR A 105 24.76 -23.47 17.98
C THR A 105 23.76 -23.84 19.07
N GLN A 106 23.31 -22.87 19.87
CA GLN A 106 22.32 -23.10 20.92
C GLN A 106 20.99 -23.64 20.36
N TRP A 107 20.61 -23.23 19.14
CA TRP A 107 19.41 -23.73 18.47
C TRP A 107 19.57 -25.15 17.94
N GLU A 108 20.71 -25.50 17.34
CA GLU A 108 20.98 -26.88 16.86
C GLU A 108 21.14 -27.89 18.02
N GLU A 109 21.55 -27.43 19.19
CA GLU A 109 21.65 -28.26 20.41
C GLU A 109 20.31 -28.47 21.13
N SER A 110 19.27 -27.71 20.78
CA SER A 110 17.93 -27.78 21.40
C SER A 110 16.98 -28.73 20.68
#